data_AF-A0A7S0ZW18-F1
#
_entry.id   AF-A0A7S0ZW18-F1
#
_cell.length_a   1.000
_cell.length_b   1.000
_cell.length_c   1.000
_cell.angle_alpha   90.00
_cell.angle_beta   90.00
_cell.angle_gamma   90.00
#
_symmetry.space_group_name_H-M   'P 1'
#
loop_
_entity.id
_entity.type
_entity.pdbx_description
1 polymer ?
#
loop_
_entity_poly.entity_id
_entity_poly.type
_entity_poly.pdbx_seq_one_letter_code
_entity_poly.pdbx_strand_id
1 'polypeptide(L)'
;AVHWCAESQTGCARICLHDSLHEQMRQCVVHPALLDMLLQLIALPLQERKSEYYALPISIKKMIACRPAGVEPIMIAFIQVNPNPVFDDELVFSGGLASPSGEVVVELRDA
;
A
#
# COMPACT_ATOMS: atom_id res chain seq x y z
N ALA A 1 8.34 -15.34 3.43
CA ALA A 1 7.48 -14.43 4.20
C ALA A 1 7.78 -13.00 3.77
N VAL A 2 6.79 -12.11 3.65
CA VAL A 2 7.07 -10.70 3.38
C VAL A 2 7.45 -10.01 4.68
N HIS A 3 8.53 -9.22 4.66
CA HIS A 3 8.98 -8.46 5.81
C HIS A 3 8.96 -6.97 5.44
N TRP A 4 8.49 -6.13 6.36
CA TRP A 4 8.51 -4.68 6.16
C TRP A 4 9.22 -4.02 7.35
N CYS A 5 9.88 -2.91 7.05
CA CYS A 5 10.41 -1.99 8.05
C CYS A 5 9.78 -0.62 7.76
N ALA A 6 9.02 -0.07 8.71
CA ALA A 6 8.67 1.35 8.67
C ALA A 6 9.87 2.15 9.14
N GLU A 7 10.42 2.97 8.25
CA GLU A 7 11.24 4.09 8.66
C GLU A 7 10.29 5.28 8.84
N SER A 8 10.26 5.80 10.07
CA SER A 8 9.20 6.69 10.56
C SER A 8 9.27 8.11 9.98
N GLN A 9 8.12 8.79 10.07
CA GLN A 9 7.82 10.23 9.91
C GLN A 9 7.22 10.75 8.58
N THR A 10 7.18 9.99 7.48
CA THR A 10 6.75 10.57 6.17
C THR A 10 5.55 9.91 5.48
N GLY A 11 4.84 8.97 6.13
CA GLY A 11 3.73 8.26 5.48
C GLY A 11 4.20 7.25 4.42
N CYS A 12 5.48 6.86 4.47
CA CYS A 12 6.07 5.86 3.60
C CYS A 12 6.49 4.62 4.41
N ALA A 13 6.38 3.44 3.81
CA ALA A 13 6.84 2.18 4.40
C ALA A 13 7.58 1.34 3.36
N ARG A 14 8.70 0.72 3.77
CA ARG A 14 9.48 -0.14 2.90
C ARG A 14 9.03 -1.59 3.04
N ILE A 15 8.66 -2.20 1.91
CA ILE A 15 8.22 -3.58 1.80
C ILE A 15 9.33 -4.39 1.13
N CYS A 16 9.88 -5.37 1.83
CA CYS A 16 10.90 -6.29 1.33
C CYS A 16 10.27 -7.64 0.99
N LEU A 17 10.36 -8.02 -0.28
CA LEU A 17 9.77 -9.25 -0.80
C LEU A 17 10.72 -10.43 -0.61
N HIS A 18 10.15 -11.59 -0.31
CA HIS A 18 10.87 -12.86 -0.34
C HIS A 18 11.10 -13.30 -1.79
N ASP A 19 12.22 -13.98 -2.07
CA ASP A 19 12.61 -14.42 -3.42
C ASP A 19 11.50 -15.21 -4.15
N SER A 20 10.80 -16.08 -3.43
CA SER A 20 9.68 -16.85 -3.99
C SER A 20 8.51 -15.98 -4.45
N LEU A 21 8.25 -14.87 -3.76
CA LEU A 21 7.18 -13.94 -4.10
C LEU A 21 7.62 -13.00 -5.24
N HIS A 22 8.90 -12.62 -5.24
CA HIS A 22 9.54 -11.81 -6.29
C HIS A 22 9.43 -12.46 -7.67
N GLU A 23 9.69 -13.77 -7.77
CA GLU A 23 9.51 -14.51 -9.03
C GLU A 23 8.05 -14.56 -9.49
N GLN A 24 7.09 -14.68 -8.58
CA GLN A 24 5.66 -14.63 -8.91
C GLN A 24 5.23 -13.25 -9.41
N MET A 25 5.82 -12.17 -8.90
CA MET A 25 5.48 -10.82 -9.34
C MET A 25 5.86 -10.55 -10.78
N ARG A 26 6.90 -11.21 -11.33
CA ARG A 26 7.26 -11.09 -12.75
C ARG A 26 6.10 -11.49 -13.68
N GLN A 27 5.17 -12.30 -13.19
CA GLN A 27 4.05 -12.82 -13.96
C GLN A 27 2.78 -11.98 -13.82
N CYS A 28 2.74 -11.04 -12.86
CA CYS A 28 1.57 -10.22 -12.55
C CYS A 28 1.83 -8.74 -12.85
N VAL A 29 0.75 -7.96 -13.03
CA VAL A 29 0.87 -6.48 -13.06
C VAL A 29 1.04 -5.96 -11.64
N VAL A 30 0.25 -6.48 -10.70
CA VAL A 30 0.36 -6.25 -9.25
C VAL A 30 0.09 -7.56 -8.55
N HIS A 31 0.95 -7.97 -7.62
CA HIS A 31 0.73 -9.18 -6.83
C HIS A 31 -0.31 -8.89 -5.72
N PRO A 32 -1.33 -9.74 -5.49
CA PRO A 32 -2.38 -9.47 -4.49
C PRO A 32 -1.84 -9.20 -3.08
N ALA A 33 -0.80 -9.93 -2.66
CA ALA A 33 -0.16 -9.70 -1.36
C ALA A 33 0.41 -8.28 -1.20
N LEU A 34 0.90 -7.65 -2.27
CA LEU A 34 1.39 -6.26 -2.22
C LEU A 34 0.25 -5.27 -1.96
N LEU A 35 -0.88 -5.46 -2.65
CA LEU A 35 -2.06 -4.62 -2.49
C LEU A 35 -2.64 -4.78 -1.08
N ASP A 36 -2.73 -6.03 -0.60
CA ASP A 36 -3.20 -6.32 0.76
C ASP A 36 -2.33 -5.66 1.83
N MET A 37 -1.00 -5.72 1.70
CA MET A 37 -0.10 -5.01 2.61
C MET A 37 -0.27 -3.49 2.55
N LEU A 38 -0.46 -2.91 1.37
CA LEU A 38 -0.72 -1.48 1.25
C LEU A 38 -1.98 -1.11 2.06
N LEU A 39 -3.08 -1.85 1.88
CA LEU A 39 -4.33 -1.65 2.59
C LEU A 39 -4.17 -1.82 4.12
N GLN A 40 -3.39 -2.81 4.57
CA GLN A 40 -3.08 -2.98 5.98
C GLN A 40 -2.29 -1.78 6.55
N LEU A 41 -1.31 -1.26 5.81
CA LEU A 41 -0.55 -0.07 6.23
C LEU A 41 -1.43 1.17 6.34
N ILE A 42 -2.40 1.31 5.43
CA ILE A 42 -3.40 2.38 5.48
C ILE A 42 -4.33 2.24 6.70
N ALA A 43 -4.63 1.01 7.11
CA ALA A 43 -5.46 0.74 8.27
C ALA A 43 -4.75 0.97 9.62
N LEU A 44 -3.41 1.01 9.67
CA LEU A 44 -2.67 1.17 10.92
C LEU A 44 -3.09 2.41 11.74
N PRO A 45 -3.21 3.62 11.17
CA PRO A 45 -3.67 4.79 11.92
C PRO A 45 -5.09 4.67 12.46
N LEU A 46 -5.96 3.85 11.83
CA LEU A 46 -7.30 3.56 12.35
C LEU A 46 -7.25 2.62 13.54
N GLN A 47 -6.43 1.57 13.47
CA GLN A 47 -6.26 0.62 14.58
C GLN A 47 -5.71 1.30 15.83
N GLU A 48 -4.76 2.24 15.68
CA GLU A 48 -4.23 3.02 16.80
C GLU A 48 -5.29 3.90 17.48
N ARG A 49 -6.32 4.34 16.73
CA ARG A 49 -7.41 5.18 17.25
C ARG A 49 -8.61 4.38 17.76
N LYS A 50 -8.83 3.18 17.22
CA LYS A 50 -9.98 2.31 17.48
C LYS A 50 -9.53 0.84 17.50
N SER A 51 -8.88 0.41 18.58
CA SER A 51 -8.22 -0.91 18.65
C SER A 51 -9.17 -2.12 18.60
N GLU A 52 -10.48 -1.91 18.60
CA GLU A 52 -11.50 -2.97 18.55
C GLU A 52 -12.05 -3.22 17.13
N TYR A 53 -11.62 -2.44 16.14
CA TYR A 53 -12.20 -2.48 14.79
C TYR A 53 -11.19 -2.93 13.74
N TYR A 54 -11.64 -3.82 12.86
CA TYR A 54 -10.93 -4.18 11.64
C TYR A 54 -11.36 -3.25 10.51
N ALA A 55 -10.42 -2.52 9.91
CA ALA A 55 -10.70 -1.75 8.72
C ALA A 55 -10.77 -2.70 7.51
N LEU A 56 -11.86 -2.62 6.74
CA LEU A 56 -12.02 -3.37 5.51
C LEU A 56 -12.05 -2.40 4.32
N PRO A 57 -11.42 -2.75 3.19
CA PRO A 57 -11.55 -1.96 1.97
C PRO A 57 -13.00 -2.08 1.45
N ILE A 58 -13.72 -0.95 1.42
CA ILE A 58 -15.13 -0.92 0.97
C ILE A 58 -15.21 -0.58 -0.53
N SER A 59 -14.41 0.38 -0.99
CA SER A 59 -14.46 0.85 -2.37
C SER A 59 -13.13 1.47 -2.79
N ILE A 60 -12.64 1.13 -3.99
CA ILE A 60 -11.52 1.81 -4.64
C ILE A 60 -12.08 2.58 -5.83
N LYS A 61 -12.11 3.92 -5.76
CA LYS A 61 -12.67 4.74 -6.85
C LYS A 61 -11.81 4.71 -8.11
N LYS A 62 -10.49 4.72 -7.95
CA LYS A 62 -9.55 4.60 -9.07
C LYS A 62 -8.29 3.87 -8.64
N MET A 63 -7.91 2.88 -9.44
CA MET A 63 -6.63 2.19 -9.36
C MET A 63 -5.91 2.31 -10.69
N ILE A 64 -4.66 2.77 -10.66
CA ILE A 64 -3.75 2.75 -11.80
C ILE A 64 -2.62 1.79 -11.45
N ALA A 65 -2.34 0.85 -12.35
CA ALA A 65 -1.27 -0.11 -12.18
C ALA A 65 -0.39 -0.15 -13.42
N CYS A 66 0.91 -0.02 -13.20
CA CYS A 66 1.95 -0.10 -14.21
C CYS A 66 2.79 -1.33 -13.94
N ARG A 67 3.23 -2.02 -15.00
CA ARG A 67 4.28 -3.03 -14.84
C ARG A 67 5.60 -2.26 -14.68
N PRO A 68 6.35 -2.45 -13.57
CA PRO A 68 7.60 -1.74 -13.39
C PRO A 68 8.59 -2.19 -14.47
N ALA A 69 9.46 -1.27 -14.92
CA ALA A 69 10.48 -1.58 -15.93
C ALA A 69 11.47 -2.67 -15.48
N GLY A 70 11.54 -2.94 -14.17
CA GLY A 70 12.21 -4.09 -13.57
C GLY A 70 11.53 -4.51 -12.27
N VAL A 71 11.53 -5.80 -11.96
CA VAL A 71 11.02 -6.29 -10.67
C VAL A 71 12.13 -6.15 -9.65
N GLU A 72 12.01 -5.16 -8.77
CA GLU A 72 12.92 -5.00 -7.64
C GLU A 72 12.36 -5.76 -6.42
N PRO A 73 13.23 -6.37 -5.58
CA PRO A 73 12.79 -7.09 -4.38
C PRO A 73 12.27 -6.15 -3.28
N ILE A 74 12.35 -4.84 -3.50
CA ILE A 74 11.96 -3.80 -2.55
C ILE A 74 10.91 -2.93 -3.21
N MET A 75 9.85 -2.62 -2.48
CA MET A 75 8.81 -1.67 -2.86
C MET A 75 8.65 -0.64 -1.75
N ILE A 76 8.29 0.59 -2.12
CA ILE A 76 8.00 1.68 -1.19
C ILE A 76 6.49 1.93 -1.25
N ALA A 77 5.78 1.63 -0.17
CA ALA A 77 4.43 2.11 0.02
C ALA A 77 4.47 3.59 0.40
N PHE A 78 3.58 4.39 -0.19
CA PHE A 78 3.37 5.79 0.20
C PHE A 78 1.88 6.01 0.40
N ILE A 79 1.53 6.71 1.48
CA ILE A 79 0.16 6.93 1.90
C ILE A 79 -0.03 8.41 2.15
N GLN A 80 -0.94 9.00 1.39
CA GLN A 80 -1.44 10.34 1.59
C GLN A 80 -2.85 10.24 2.17
N VAL A 81 -2.94 10.38 3.49
CA VAL A 81 -4.23 10.47 4.17
C VAL A 81 -4.89 11.78 3.77
N ASN A 82 -6.11 11.71 3.24
CA ASN A 82 -6.86 12.91 2.91
C ASN A 82 -7.33 13.53 4.25
N PRO A 83 -6.98 14.78 4.58
CA PRO A 83 -7.31 15.38 5.88
C PRO A 83 -8.80 15.72 6.03
N ASN A 84 -9.61 15.53 4.98
CA ASN A 84 -11.05 15.73 5.05
C ASN A 84 -11.71 14.68 5.95
N PRO A 85 -12.74 15.08 6.71
CA PRO A 85 -13.15 14.35 7.89
C PRO A 85 -13.64 12.95 7.52
N VAL A 86 -13.20 12.00 8.35
CA VAL A 86 -13.85 10.71 8.59
C VAL A 86 -15.35 10.97 8.72
N PHE A 87 -16.09 10.84 7.62
CA PHE A 87 -17.54 10.73 7.68
C PHE A 87 -17.81 9.29 8.12
N ASP A 88 -18.49 9.12 9.25
CA ASP A 88 -19.16 7.88 9.66
C ASP A 88 -18.37 6.58 9.43
N ASP A 89 -17.24 6.43 10.14
CA ASP A 89 -16.42 5.20 10.16
C ASP A 89 -15.66 4.85 8.87
N GLU A 90 -15.69 5.71 7.86
CA GLU A 90 -14.93 5.54 6.62
C GLU A 90 -13.63 6.35 6.61
N LEU A 91 -12.54 5.72 6.17
CA LEU A 91 -11.27 6.39 5.89
C LEU A 91 -11.11 6.54 4.38
N VAL A 92 -10.94 7.78 3.93
CA VAL A 92 -10.60 8.07 2.53
C VAL A 92 -9.11 8.37 2.43
N PHE A 93 -8.41 7.66 1.56
CA PHE A 93 -6.98 7.83 1.36
C PHE A 93 -6.61 7.85 -0.13
N SER A 94 -5.45 8.39 -0.41
CA SER A 94 -4.75 8.18 -1.67
C SER A 94 -3.36 7.67 -1.37
N GLY A 95 -2.77 6.88 -2.25
CA GLY A 95 -1.49 6.27 -1.97
C GLY A 95 -1.13 5.24 -3.02
N GLY A 96 -0.11 4.45 -2.75
CA GLY A 96 0.38 3.54 -3.76
C GLY A 96 1.65 2.81 -3.38
N LEU A 97 2.20 2.16 -4.39
CA LEU A 97 3.47 1.48 -4.35
C LEU A 97 4.37 2.10 -5.40
N ALA A 98 5.59 2.45 -5.01
CA ALA A 98 6.64 2.90 -5.88
C ALA A 98 7.84 1.95 -5.81
N SER A 99 8.64 1.91 -6.87
CA SER A 99 9.97 1.33 -6.81
C SER A 99 10.90 2.19 -5.94
N PRO A 100 12.03 1.64 -5.49
CA PRO A 100 13.15 2.40 -4.92
C PRO A 100 13.65 3.57 -5.78
N SER A 101 13.50 3.48 -7.11
CA SER A 101 13.82 4.57 -8.04
C SER A 101 12.77 5.68 -8.10
N GLY A 102 11.63 5.51 -7.42
CA GLY A 102 10.52 6.47 -7.38
C GLY A 102 9.48 6.30 -8.49
N GLU A 103 9.57 5.23 -9.29
CA GLU A 103 8.56 4.91 -10.30
C GLU A 103 7.29 4.39 -9.62
N VAL A 104 6.15 5.06 -9.84
CA VAL A 104 4.87 4.62 -9.28
C VAL A 104 4.36 3.39 -10.04
N VAL A 105 4.27 2.28 -9.33
CA VAL A 105 3.83 0.97 -9.85
C VAL A 105 2.33 0.77 -9.63
N VAL A 106 1.83 1.23 -8.48
CA VAL A 106 0.40 1.23 -8.16
C VAL A 106 0.03 2.58 -7.59
N GLU A 107 -1.06 3.15 -8.06
CA GLU A 107 -1.66 4.36 -7.50
C GLU A 107 -3.15 4.10 -7.20
N LEU A 108 -3.55 4.34 -5.96
CA LEU A 108 -4.91 4.34 -5.47
C LEU A 108 -5.33 5.79 -5.21
N ARG A 109 -6.48 6.20 -5.75
CA ARG A 109 -7.05 7.53 -5.50
C ARG A 109 -8.43 7.42 -4.88
N ASP A 110 -8.62 8.19 -3.81
CA ASP A 110 -9.88 8.29 -3.06
C ASP A 110 -10.48 6.90 -2.74
N ALA A 111 -9.61 6.01 -2.27
CA ALA A 111 -9.93 4.66 -1.83
C ALA A 111 -10.23 4.61 -0.33
#